data_AF-A0A504J2A4-F1
#
_entry.id   AF-A0A504J2A4-F1
#
_cell.length_a   1.000
_cell.length_b   1.000
_cell.length_c   1.000
_cell.angle_alpha   90.00
_cell.angle_beta   90.00
_cell.angle_gamma   90.00
#
_symmetry.space_group_name_H-M   'P 1'
#
loop_
_entity.id
_entity.type
_entity.pdbx_description
1 polymer ?
#
loop_
_entity_poly.entity_id
_entity_poly.type
_entity_poly.pdbx_seq_one_letter_code
_entity_poly.pdbx_strand_id
1 'polypeptide(L)'
;MLHDWRFLARPNQIAPSGDWQTWLVLAGRGFGKTRCGAEWAREQIKAGASRLGLIAPTASDARDVMVEGESGILAVCWAGDKTLDGDLLGRPSYEPSKRRLTWANGAIATLFSAEEPERLRGPQHDVLWCDELAAWKYLRETWDMAMFGLRLGDRPRTCITTTPKPLPLIKEIAKDARTVLTKGSTFDNAGNLAPTFLKAIKDKYEGTRLGRQELNAEILDDLPGALWT
;
A
#
# COMPACT_ATOMS: atom_id res chain seq x y z
N MET A 1 16.67 -1.71 -17.57
CA MET A 1 15.23 -2.03 -17.68
C MET A 1 14.71 -2.96 -16.59
N LEU A 2 15.48 -3.95 -16.09
CA LEU A 2 14.98 -4.92 -15.09
C LEU A 2 14.51 -4.33 -13.74
N HIS A 3 14.89 -3.09 -13.40
CA HIS A 3 14.50 -2.41 -12.16
C HIS A 3 13.68 -1.14 -12.39
N ASP A 4 13.24 -0.91 -13.64
CA ASP A 4 12.41 0.24 -14.00
C ASP A 4 10.93 -0.12 -13.82
N TRP A 5 10.36 0.35 -12.70
CA TRP A 5 8.97 0.04 -12.37
C TRP A 5 8.00 0.55 -13.43
N ARG A 6 8.23 1.75 -13.98
CA ARG A 6 7.32 2.34 -14.97
C ARG A 6 7.30 1.56 -16.29
N PHE A 7 8.37 0.82 -16.58
CA PHE A 7 8.42 -0.10 -17.71
C PHE A 7 7.74 -1.45 -17.41
N LEU A 8 7.83 -1.94 -16.17
CA LEU A 8 7.32 -3.26 -15.75
C LEU A 8 5.86 -3.24 -15.29
N ALA A 9 5.39 -2.11 -14.78
CA ALA A 9 4.08 -1.96 -14.16
C ALA A 9 2.97 -1.90 -15.21
N ARG A 10 1.79 -2.38 -14.82
CA ARG A 10 0.56 -2.05 -15.54
C ARG A 10 0.17 -0.60 -15.26
N PRO A 11 -0.58 0.07 -16.15
CA PRO A 11 -1.01 1.46 -15.94
C PRO A 11 -1.73 1.69 -14.61
N ASN A 12 -2.55 0.73 -14.17
CA ASN A 12 -3.25 0.79 -12.89
C ASN A 12 -2.39 0.43 -11.67
N GLN A 13 -1.07 0.24 -11.82
CA GLN A 13 -0.12 0.10 -10.71
C GLN A 13 0.84 1.29 -10.60
N ILE A 14 0.61 2.34 -11.40
CA ILE A 14 1.32 3.60 -11.33
C ILE A 14 0.40 4.63 -10.70
N ALA A 15 0.93 5.40 -9.75
CA ALA A 15 0.17 6.46 -9.11
C ALA A 15 -0.23 7.51 -10.15
N PRO A 16 -1.51 7.92 -10.22
CA PRO A 16 -1.96 8.94 -11.15
C PRO A 16 -1.22 10.27 -10.95
N SER A 17 -1.05 11.02 -12.04
CA SER A 17 -0.59 12.42 -11.94
C SER A 17 -1.67 13.31 -11.31
N GLY A 18 -1.29 14.52 -10.92
CA GLY A 18 -2.21 15.51 -10.35
C GLY A 18 -2.00 15.76 -8.86
N ASP A 19 -2.89 16.56 -8.30
CA ASP A 19 -2.86 16.99 -6.91
C ASP A 19 -3.89 16.21 -6.09
N TRP A 20 -3.39 15.20 -5.37
CA TRP A 20 -4.17 14.36 -4.48
C TRP A 20 -3.35 14.12 -3.22
N GLN A 21 -4.05 13.90 -2.11
CA GLN A 21 -3.43 13.55 -0.84
C GLN A 21 -3.37 12.03 -0.67
N THR A 22 -4.41 11.32 -1.11
CA THR A 22 -4.50 9.86 -0.93
C THR A 22 -4.64 9.15 -2.26
N TRP A 23 -3.80 8.16 -2.48
CA TRP A 23 -3.98 7.17 -3.53
C TRP A 23 -4.51 5.88 -2.91
N LEU A 24 -5.75 5.54 -3.25
CA LEU A 24 -6.42 4.35 -2.74
C LEU A 24 -6.40 3.26 -3.82
N VAL A 25 -5.58 2.23 -3.60
CA VAL A 25 -5.51 1.02 -4.44
C VAL A 25 -6.43 -0.05 -3.85
N LEU A 26 -7.66 -0.12 -4.36
CA LEU A 26 -8.64 -1.17 -4.04
C LEU A 26 -8.56 -2.29 -5.06
N ALA A 27 -7.89 -3.38 -4.71
CA ALA A 27 -7.71 -4.47 -5.66
C ALA A 27 -7.80 -5.86 -5.01
N GLY A 28 -8.19 -6.83 -5.85
CA GLY A 28 -8.28 -8.23 -5.47
C GLY A 28 -6.93 -8.86 -5.12
N ARG A 29 -6.97 -10.14 -4.71
CA ARG A 29 -5.75 -10.93 -4.50
C ARG A 29 -5.02 -11.13 -5.83
N GLY A 30 -3.70 -11.23 -5.79
CA GLY A 30 -2.91 -11.42 -7.00
C GLY A 30 -2.78 -10.18 -7.90
N PHE A 31 -3.36 -9.02 -7.55
CA PHE A 31 -3.11 -7.76 -8.26
C PHE A 31 -1.66 -7.24 -8.11
N GLY A 32 -0.90 -7.73 -7.13
CA GLY A 32 0.42 -7.17 -6.82
C GLY A 32 0.35 -5.83 -6.09
N LYS A 33 -0.61 -5.69 -5.17
CA LYS A 33 -0.78 -4.49 -4.33
C LYS A 33 0.47 -4.16 -3.51
N THR A 34 1.07 -5.17 -2.87
CA THR A 34 2.27 -4.98 -2.06
C THR A 34 3.43 -4.41 -2.88
N ARG A 35 3.67 -4.96 -4.09
CA ARG A 35 4.70 -4.43 -4.99
C ARG A 35 4.38 -3.01 -5.45
N CYS A 36 3.12 -2.75 -5.78
CA CYS A 36 2.64 -1.41 -6.15
C CYS A 36 2.95 -0.37 -5.04
N GLY A 37 2.62 -0.69 -3.78
CA GLY A 37 2.92 0.17 -2.64
C GLY A 37 4.41 0.35 -2.39
N ALA A 38 5.21 -0.72 -2.48
CA ALA A 38 6.66 -0.68 -2.28
C ALA A 38 7.37 0.16 -3.36
N GLU A 39 7.00 -0.03 -4.63
CA GLU A 39 7.57 0.73 -5.74
C GLU A 39 7.14 2.21 -5.68
N TRP A 40 5.91 2.49 -5.28
CA TRP A 40 5.47 3.87 -5.03
C TRP A 40 6.25 4.52 -3.89
N ALA A 41 6.42 3.83 -2.76
CA ALA A 41 7.25 4.30 -1.66
C ALA A 41 8.68 4.60 -2.13
N ARG A 42 9.28 3.71 -2.91
CA ARG A 42 10.60 3.90 -3.54
C ARG A 42 10.61 5.13 -4.46
N GLU A 43 9.60 5.34 -5.31
CA GLU A 43 9.48 6.55 -6.13
C GLU A 43 9.42 7.82 -5.30
N GLN A 44 8.68 7.82 -4.18
CA GLN A 44 8.60 8.97 -3.28
C GLN A 44 9.95 9.31 -2.65
N ILE A 45 10.70 8.30 -2.18
CA ILE A 45 12.06 8.51 -1.64
C ILE A 45 12.98 9.07 -2.74
N LYS A 46 12.91 8.52 -3.96
CA LYS A 46 13.70 9.03 -5.10
C LYS A 46 13.34 10.48 -5.44
N ALA A 47 12.10 10.89 -5.22
CA ALA A 47 11.59 12.25 -5.43
C ALA A 47 11.89 13.22 -4.27
N GLY A 48 12.60 12.78 -3.22
CA GLY A 48 13.04 13.64 -2.13
C GLY A 48 12.24 13.51 -0.83
N ALA A 49 11.29 12.57 -0.74
CA ALA A 49 10.66 12.25 0.54
C ALA A 49 11.70 11.72 1.53
N SER A 50 11.57 12.13 2.79
CA SER A 50 12.57 11.94 3.84
C SER A 50 12.04 11.14 5.04
N ARG A 51 10.72 11.17 5.28
CA ARG A 51 10.07 10.59 6.46
C ARG A 51 8.86 9.76 6.05
N LEU A 52 9.12 8.52 5.63
CA LEU A 52 8.10 7.54 5.27
C LEU A 52 7.58 6.80 6.53
N GLY A 53 6.26 6.71 6.69
CA GLY A 53 5.63 5.78 7.64
C GLY A 53 5.08 4.55 6.91
N LEU A 54 5.48 3.36 7.34
CA LEU A 54 4.96 2.09 6.86
C LEU A 54 4.01 1.54 7.91
N ILE A 55 2.73 1.42 7.59
CA ILE A 55 1.71 0.97 8.55
C ILE A 55 1.06 -0.31 8.01
N ALA A 56 1.19 -1.39 8.76
CA ALA A 56 0.63 -2.69 8.42
C ALA A 56 -0.38 -3.14 9.49
N PRO A 57 -1.17 -4.21 9.24
CA PRO A 57 -2.09 -4.74 10.24
C PRO A 57 -1.38 -5.15 11.53
N THR A 58 -0.23 -5.85 11.42
CA THR A 58 0.61 -6.27 12.54
C THR A 58 2.07 -5.83 12.36
N ALA A 59 2.86 -5.86 13.44
CA ALA A 59 4.30 -5.60 13.36
C ALA A 59 5.05 -6.65 12.51
N SER A 60 4.58 -7.91 12.53
CA SER A 60 5.09 -8.96 11.64
C SER A 60 4.78 -8.67 10.19
N ASP A 61 3.56 -8.23 9.85
CA ASP A 61 3.22 -7.89 8.46
C ASP A 61 4.12 -6.74 7.93
N ALA A 62 4.36 -5.72 8.76
CA ALA A 62 5.25 -4.61 8.39
C ALA A 62 6.67 -5.11 8.06
N ARG A 63 7.19 -6.06 8.84
CA ARG A 63 8.53 -6.64 8.60
C ARG A 63 8.52 -7.64 7.43
N ASP A 64 7.72 -8.69 7.55
CA ASP A 64 7.80 -9.90 6.73
C ASP A 64 7.16 -9.69 5.35
N VAL A 65 6.24 -8.72 5.20
CA VAL A 65 5.56 -8.43 3.93
C VAL A 65 6.05 -7.13 3.31
N MET A 66 5.99 -6.01 4.05
CA MET A 66 6.31 -4.70 3.45
C MET A 66 7.81 -4.45 3.29
N VAL A 67 8.66 -5.02 4.16
CA VAL A 67 10.11 -4.81 4.12
C VAL A 67 10.86 -5.97 3.49
N GLU A 68 10.80 -7.15 4.11
CA GLU A 68 11.61 -8.33 3.74
C GLU A 68 10.92 -9.25 2.73
N GLY A 69 9.61 -9.09 2.50
CA GLY A 69 8.84 -9.91 1.58
C GLY A 69 9.31 -9.79 0.12
N GLU A 70 8.92 -10.77 -0.70
CA GLU A 70 9.31 -10.83 -2.13
C GLU A 70 8.90 -9.60 -2.95
N SER A 71 7.86 -8.88 -2.50
CA SER A 71 7.38 -7.63 -3.08
C SER A 71 7.66 -6.40 -2.22
N GLY A 72 8.39 -6.58 -1.12
CA GLY A 72 8.71 -5.53 -0.15
C GLY A 72 9.83 -4.59 -0.61
N ILE A 73 10.07 -3.55 0.19
CA ILE A 73 11.03 -2.49 -0.13
C ILE A 73 12.43 -3.03 -0.42
N LEU A 74 12.90 -4.01 0.35
CA LEU A 74 14.24 -4.57 0.17
C LEU A 74 14.39 -5.41 -1.10
N ALA A 75 13.29 -5.90 -1.67
CA ALA A 75 13.28 -6.64 -2.93
C ALA A 75 13.24 -5.70 -4.14
N VAL A 76 12.51 -4.57 -4.04
CA VAL A 76 12.37 -3.62 -5.15
C VAL A 76 13.50 -2.58 -5.23
N CYS A 77 14.11 -2.23 -4.09
CA CYS A 77 15.26 -1.34 -4.05
C CYS A 77 16.56 -2.11 -4.36
N TRP A 78 17.47 -1.47 -5.10
CA TRP A 78 18.71 -2.12 -5.55
C TRP A 78 19.90 -1.17 -5.52
N ALA A 79 21.11 -1.72 -5.66
CA ALA A 79 22.36 -0.97 -5.44
C ALA A 79 22.54 0.26 -6.33
N GLY A 80 21.97 0.27 -7.54
CA GLY A 80 22.06 1.40 -8.47
C GLY A 80 20.86 2.33 -8.46
N ASP A 81 20.01 2.28 -7.42
CA ASP A 81 18.98 3.28 -7.24
C ASP A 81 19.56 4.68 -7.11
N LYS A 82 18.86 5.65 -7.71
CA LYS A 82 19.25 7.05 -7.76
C LYS A 82 18.07 7.96 -7.43
N THR A 83 18.34 9.13 -6.86
CA THR A 83 17.36 10.21 -6.74
C THR A 83 16.96 10.71 -8.13
N LEU A 84 15.90 11.53 -8.22
CA LEU A 84 15.52 12.18 -9.48
C LEU A 84 16.62 13.11 -10.02
N ASP A 85 17.42 13.69 -9.14
CA ASP A 85 18.55 14.56 -9.49
C ASP A 85 19.80 13.75 -9.94
N GLY A 86 19.74 12.42 -9.84
CA GLY A 86 20.78 11.51 -10.34
C GLY A 86 21.80 11.05 -9.30
N ASP A 87 21.68 11.49 -8.05
CA ASP A 87 22.55 11.07 -6.94
C ASP A 87 22.32 9.62 -6.56
N LEU A 88 23.39 8.91 -6.19
CA LEU A 88 23.29 7.52 -5.75
C LEU A 88 22.50 7.42 -4.44
N LEU A 89 21.40 6.67 -4.49
CA LEU A 89 20.51 6.41 -3.36
C LEU A 89 20.76 5.01 -2.77
N GLY A 90 20.97 4.02 -3.65
CA GLY A 90 21.23 2.63 -3.30
C GLY A 90 20.07 1.90 -2.63
N ARG A 91 20.34 0.64 -2.23
CA ARG A 91 19.40 -0.17 -1.46
C ARG A 91 19.46 0.24 0.01
N PRO A 92 18.32 0.44 0.70
CA PRO A 92 18.34 0.86 2.10
C PRO A 92 18.85 -0.22 3.03
N SER A 93 19.40 0.22 4.17
CA SER A 93 19.76 -0.63 5.29
C SER A 93 18.56 -0.83 6.21
N TYR A 94 18.24 -2.08 6.53
CA TYR A 94 17.19 -2.41 7.50
C TYR A 94 17.79 -2.56 8.90
N GLU A 95 17.20 -1.88 9.87
CA GLU A 95 17.58 -1.86 11.29
C GLU A 95 16.40 -2.39 12.12
N PRO A 96 16.26 -3.74 12.29
CA PRO A 96 15.07 -4.33 12.91
C PRO A 96 14.80 -3.83 14.34
N SER A 97 15.85 -3.66 15.14
CA SER A 97 15.75 -3.17 16.53
C SER A 97 15.20 -1.74 16.63
N LYS A 98 15.37 -0.94 15.56
CA LYS A 98 14.83 0.42 15.44
C LYS A 98 13.52 0.48 14.65
N ARG A 99 13.06 -0.66 14.10
CA ARG A 99 11.89 -0.75 13.20
C ARG A 99 12.00 0.22 12.04
N ARG A 100 13.16 0.24 11.37
CA ARG A 100 13.54 1.32 10.46
C ARG A 100 14.32 0.84 9.24
N LEU A 101 14.03 1.44 8.09
CA LEU A 101 14.91 1.45 6.92
C LEU A 101 15.58 2.83 6.78
N THR A 102 16.85 2.85 6.40
CA THR A 102 17.64 4.07 6.20
C THR A 102 18.32 4.04 4.83
N TRP A 103 18.13 5.08 4.02
CA TRP A 103 18.77 5.26 2.71
C TRP A 103 20.04 6.12 2.82
N ALA A 104 20.90 6.05 1.81
CA ALA A 104 22.18 6.78 1.77
C ALA A 104 22.00 8.31 1.85
N ASN A 105 20.88 8.84 1.35
CA ASN A 105 20.53 10.26 1.42
C ASN A 105 19.95 10.69 2.79
N GLY A 106 19.91 9.78 3.78
CA GLY A 106 19.36 10.05 5.12
C GLY A 106 17.84 9.93 5.22
N ALA A 107 17.14 9.63 4.12
CA ALA A 107 15.72 9.33 4.18
C ALA A 107 15.48 8.07 5.01
N ILE A 108 14.36 8.08 5.75
CA ILE A 108 14.03 7.05 6.73
C ILE A 108 12.59 6.59 6.52
N ALA A 109 12.39 5.27 6.53
CA ALA A 109 11.07 4.66 6.67
C ALA A 109 10.95 3.99 8.04
N THR A 110 9.90 4.33 8.80
CA THR A 110 9.64 3.73 10.13
C THR A 110 8.42 2.82 10.06
N LEU A 111 8.51 1.63 10.68
CA LEU A 111 7.47 0.62 10.66
C LEU A 111 6.54 0.76 11.88
N PHE A 112 5.23 0.70 11.62
CA PHE A 112 4.16 0.78 12.60
C PHE A 112 3.16 -0.37 12.42
N SER A 113 2.58 -0.79 13.53
CA SER A 113 1.47 -1.75 13.59
C SER A 113 0.17 -1.00 13.85
N ALA A 114 -0.89 -1.37 13.13
CA ALA A 114 -2.24 -0.87 13.39
C ALA A 114 -2.87 -1.44 14.68
N GLU A 115 -2.15 -2.31 15.40
CA GLU A 115 -2.52 -2.77 16.74
C GLU A 115 -2.10 -1.78 17.84
N GLU A 116 -1.24 -0.80 17.53
CA GLU A 116 -0.72 0.16 18.51
C GLU A 116 -0.90 1.63 18.04
N PRO A 117 -2.16 2.15 17.92
CA PRO A 117 -2.42 3.50 17.40
C PRO A 117 -1.63 4.61 18.09
N GLU A 118 -1.44 4.50 19.41
CA GLU A 118 -0.74 5.48 20.24
C GLU A 118 0.72 5.69 19.82
N ARG A 119 1.36 4.71 19.16
CA ARG A 119 2.73 4.87 18.64
C ARG A 119 2.83 5.85 17.47
N LEU A 120 1.71 6.21 16.83
CA LEU A 120 1.66 7.16 15.72
C LEU A 120 1.50 8.63 16.17
N ARG A 121 1.26 8.91 17.47
CA ARG A 121 1.03 10.28 17.96
C ARG A 121 2.23 11.22 17.82
N GLY A 122 3.42 10.71 18.14
CA GLY A 122 4.67 11.49 18.14
C GLY A 122 5.32 11.64 16.76
N PRO A 123 5.42 10.56 15.96
CA PRO A 123 6.02 10.59 14.62
C PRO A 123 5.37 11.60 13.66
N GLN A 124 6.18 12.07 12.72
CA GLN A 124 5.78 12.99 11.66
C GLN A 124 6.28 12.47 10.32
N HIS A 125 5.45 12.58 9.30
CA HIS A 125 5.66 11.96 7.99
C HIS A 125 5.38 12.94 6.86
N ASP A 126 6.17 12.84 5.79
CA ASP A 126 5.85 13.44 4.49
C ASP A 126 5.08 12.45 3.63
N VAL A 127 5.32 11.14 3.84
CA VAL A 127 4.68 10.08 3.09
C VAL A 127 4.22 8.95 4.02
N LEU A 128 3.05 8.40 3.74
CA LEU A 128 2.55 7.18 4.38
C LEU A 128 2.27 6.09 3.34
N TRP A 129 2.65 4.86 3.66
CA TRP A 129 2.13 3.67 2.99
C TRP A 129 1.38 2.81 4.01
N CYS A 130 0.07 2.71 3.82
CA CYS A 130 -0.86 1.96 4.66
C CYS A 130 -1.25 0.65 3.95
N ASP A 131 -0.67 -0.47 4.36
CA ASP A 131 -0.93 -1.79 3.77
C ASP A 131 -2.07 -2.53 4.49
N GLU A 132 -2.83 -3.28 3.70
CA GLU A 132 -4.00 -4.06 4.12
C GLU A 132 -4.92 -3.32 5.10
N LEU A 133 -5.27 -2.07 4.79
CA LEU A 133 -6.09 -1.18 5.64
C LEU A 133 -7.37 -1.87 6.16
N ALA A 134 -8.06 -2.63 5.32
CA ALA A 134 -9.27 -3.38 5.67
C ALA A 134 -9.07 -4.55 6.68
N ALA A 135 -7.83 -4.81 7.09
CA ALA A 135 -7.47 -5.80 8.10
C ALA A 135 -6.97 -5.17 9.42
N TRP A 136 -6.92 -3.84 9.52
CA TRP A 136 -6.47 -3.17 10.74
C TRP A 136 -7.44 -3.41 11.90
N LYS A 137 -6.89 -3.78 13.06
CA LYS A 137 -7.66 -4.06 14.27
C LYS A 137 -8.34 -2.81 14.83
N TYR A 138 -7.60 -1.71 14.93
CA TYR A 138 -8.09 -0.40 15.39
C TYR A 138 -8.12 0.56 14.20
N LEU A 139 -8.99 0.25 13.23
CA LEU A 139 -9.00 0.87 11.91
C LEU A 139 -9.11 2.40 11.97
N ARG A 140 -10.10 2.93 12.70
CA ARG A 140 -10.36 4.38 12.76
C ARG A 140 -9.28 5.09 13.55
N GLU A 141 -8.95 4.57 14.72
CA GLU A 141 -8.00 5.16 15.66
C GLU A 141 -6.60 5.24 15.06
N THR A 142 -6.15 4.15 14.41
CA THR A 142 -4.84 4.12 13.73
C THR A 142 -4.82 5.10 12.56
N TRP A 143 -5.88 5.12 11.74
CA TRP A 143 -5.97 6.02 10.59
C TRP A 143 -5.93 7.49 11.02
N ASP A 144 -6.71 7.87 12.03
CA ASP A 144 -6.75 9.25 12.51
C ASP A 144 -5.38 9.68 13.07
N MET A 145 -4.71 8.83 13.85
CA MET A 145 -3.35 9.12 14.33
C MET A 145 -2.32 9.21 13.20
N ALA A 146 -2.40 8.33 12.21
CA ALA A 146 -1.54 8.37 11.04
C ALA A 146 -1.71 9.69 10.27
N MET A 147 -2.95 10.10 10.01
CA MET A 147 -3.26 11.33 9.29
C MET A 147 -2.85 12.59 10.06
N PHE A 148 -2.92 12.60 11.39
CA PHE A 148 -2.36 13.69 12.19
C PHE A 148 -0.82 13.79 12.09
N GLY A 149 -0.14 12.66 11.92
CA GLY A 149 1.31 12.61 11.70
C GLY A 149 1.74 13.00 10.28
N LEU A 150 0.86 12.87 9.29
CA LEU A 150 1.13 13.23 7.89
C LEU A 150 1.06 14.75 7.69
N ARG A 151 2.15 15.45 7.99
CA ARG A 151 2.20 16.92 8.04
C ARG A 151 3.53 17.55 7.63
N LEU A 152 4.45 16.77 7.08
CA LEU A 152 5.74 17.27 6.61
C LEU A 152 5.74 17.51 5.10
N GLY A 153 6.59 18.45 4.67
CA GLY A 153 6.76 18.83 3.28
C GLY A 153 5.57 19.63 2.72
N ASP A 154 5.71 20.06 1.46
CA ASP A 154 4.70 20.89 0.81
C ASP A 154 3.49 20.08 0.31
N ARG A 155 3.70 18.78 0.08
CA ARG A 155 2.71 17.87 -0.52
C ARG A 155 2.71 16.50 0.18
N PRO A 156 2.21 16.43 1.43
CA PRO A 156 2.05 15.16 2.12
C PRO A 156 1.17 14.18 1.34
N ARG A 157 1.63 12.94 1.17
CA ARG A 157 0.91 11.91 0.39
C ARG A 157 0.80 10.57 1.11
N THR A 158 -0.32 9.90 0.89
CA THR A 158 -0.59 8.56 1.41
C THR A 158 -0.93 7.61 0.27
N CYS A 159 -0.34 6.41 0.27
CA CYS A 159 -0.78 5.28 -0.53
C CYS A 159 -1.44 4.25 0.37
N ILE A 160 -2.62 3.78 -0.03
CA ILE A 160 -3.36 2.73 0.66
C ILE A 160 -3.46 1.54 -0.28
N THR A 161 -2.99 0.39 0.15
CA THR A 161 -3.14 -0.88 -0.56
C THR A 161 -4.09 -1.76 0.21
N THR A 162 -5.28 -2.05 -0.34
CA THR A 162 -6.24 -2.89 0.41
C THR A 162 -7.25 -3.62 -0.47
N THR A 163 -8.00 -4.50 0.17
CA THR A 163 -9.15 -5.22 -0.41
C THR A 163 -10.44 -4.39 -0.21
N PRO A 164 -11.41 -4.47 -1.14
CA PRO A 164 -12.61 -3.63 -1.14
C PRO A 164 -13.67 -4.09 -0.13
N LYS A 165 -13.30 -4.23 1.15
CA LYS A 165 -14.30 -4.50 2.20
C LYS A 165 -15.21 -3.29 2.39
N PRO A 166 -16.53 -3.47 2.60
CA PRO A 166 -17.48 -2.37 2.73
C PRO A 166 -17.44 -1.69 4.11
N LEU A 167 -16.24 -1.35 4.59
CA LEU A 167 -16.04 -0.71 5.90
C LEU A 167 -16.31 0.80 5.80
N PRO A 168 -16.93 1.43 6.83
CA PRO A 168 -17.26 2.86 6.81
C PRO A 168 -16.08 3.76 6.44
N LEU A 169 -14.91 3.55 7.05
CA LEU A 169 -13.72 4.35 6.76
C LEU A 169 -13.24 4.18 5.31
N ILE A 170 -13.28 2.98 4.75
CA ILE A 170 -12.88 2.76 3.34
C ILE A 170 -13.83 3.50 2.40
N LYS A 171 -15.14 3.47 2.68
CA LYS A 171 -16.13 4.21 1.90
C LYS A 171 -15.94 5.73 2.03
N GLU A 172 -15.59 6.22 3.22
CA GLU A 172 -15.25 7.62 3.48
C GLU A 172 -14.04 8.05 2.65
N ILE A 173 -12.92 7.34 2.75
CA ILE A 173 -11.70 7.63 1.99
C ILE A 173 -11.96 7.58 0.49
N ALA A 174 -12.70 6.58 0.00
CA ALA A 174 -13.02 6.44 -1.41
C ALA A 174 -13.92 7.57 -1.96
N LYS A 175 -14.64 8.30 -1.10
CA LYS A 175 -15.51 9.42 -1.47
C LYS A 175 -14.85 10.79 -1.24
N ASP A 176 -13.70 10.86 -0.58
CA ASP A 176 -12.97 12.11 -0.35
C ASP A 176 -12.45 12.68 -1.69
N ALA A 177 -12.69 13.96 -1.94
CA ALA A 177 -12.29 14.63 -3.19
C ALA A 177 -10.77 14.70 -3.38
N ARG A 178 -9.98 14.52 -2.31
CA ARG A 178 -8.51 14.47 -2.33
C ARG A 178 -7.98 13.04 -2.52
N THR A 179 -8.86 12.07 -2.68
CA THR A 179 -8.51 10.68 -2.96
C THR A 179 -8.63 10.40 -4.46
N VAL A 180 -7.57 9.81 -5.02
CA VAL A 180 -7.65 9.15 -6.32
C VAL A 180 -7.78 7.64 -6.12
N LEU A 181 -8.81 7.05 -6.74
CA LEU A 181 -9.15 5.64 -6.60
C LEU A 181 -8.64 4.85 -7.81
N THR A 182 -7.88 3.80 -7.52
CA THR A 182 -7.48 2.79 -8.49
C THR A 182 -8.13 1.46 -8.14
N LYS A 183 -8.80 0.85 -9.11
CA LYS A 183 -9.34 -0.51 -9.00
C LYS A 183 -8.58 -1.48 -9.91
N GLY A 184 -8.53 -2.74 -9.50
CA GLY A 184 -7.95 -3.79 -10.33
C GLY A 184 -8.35 -5.20 -9.90
N SER A 185 -8.64 -6.04 -10.89
CA SER A 185 -9.04 -7.43 -10.67
C SER A 185 -7.82 -8.36 -10.58
N THR A 186 -8.01 -9.56 -10.02
CA THR A 186 -7.02 -10.65 -10.10
C THR A 186 -6.69 -11.02 -11.54
N PHE A 187 -7.70 -11.00 -12.41
CA PHE A 187 -7.58 -11.40 -13.81
C PHE A 187 -6.73 -10.42 -14.62
N ASP A 188 -6.66 -9.15 -14.20
CA ASP A 188 -5.78 -8.16 -14.80
C ASP A 188 -4.29 -8.55 -14.67
N ASN A 189 -3.94 -9.44 -13.72
CA ASN A 189 -2.58 -9.92 -13.49
C ASN A 189 -2.39 -11.38 -13.93
N ALA A 190 -3.28 -11.92 -14.77
CA ALA A 190 -3.27 -13.34 -15.14
C ALA A 190 -1.92 -13.80 -15.72
N GLY A 191 -1.22 -12.93 -16.47
CA GLY A 191 0.09 -13.26 -17.05
C GLY A 191 1.21 -13.50 -16.03
N ASN A 192 1.06 -13.03 -14.80
CA ASN A 192 2.04 -13.23 -13.72
C ASN A 192 1.58 -14.27 -12.67
N LEU A 193 0.40 -14.86 -12.86
CA LEU A 193 -0.17 -15.84 -11.93
C LEU A 193 -0.08 -17.24 -12.53
N ALA A 194 0.13 -18.25 -11.70
CA ALA A 194 0.16 -19.63 -12.16
C ALA A 194 -1.19 -20.02 -12.81
N PRO A 195 -1.21 -20.59 -14.03
CA PRO A 195 -2.46 -20.94 -14.71
C PRO A 195 -3.36 -21.88 -13.90
N THR A 196 -2.76 -22.81 -13.16
CA THR A 196 -3.47 -23.75 -12.27
C THR A 196 -4.13 -23.04 -11.09
N PHE A 197 -3.47 -22.03 -10.52
CA PHE A 197 -4.03 -21.18 -9.47
C PHE A 197 -5.23 -20.37 -9.99
N LEU A 198 -5.09 -19.73 -11.16
CA LEU A 198 -6.19 -18.99 -11.78
C LEU A 198 -7.41 -19.88 -12.03
N LYS A 199 -7.20 -21.09 -12.56
CA LYS A 199 -8.28 -22.04 -12.78
C LYS A 199 -8.96 -22.44 -11.47
N ALA A 200 -8.18 -22.80 -10.44
CA ALA A 200 -8.72 -23.22 -9.14
C ALA A 200 -9.52 -22.10 -8.45
N ILE A 201 -9.03 -20.86 -8.52
CA ILE A 201 -9.72 -19.69 -7.96
C ILE A 201 -10.98 -19.38 -8.75
N LYS A 202 -10.93 -19.43 -10.09
CA LYS A 202 -12.09 -19.19 -10.95
C LYS A 202 -13.19 -20.23 -10.70
N ASP A 203 -12.86 -21.52 -10.78
CA ASP A 203 -13.82 -22.62 -10.59
C ASP A 203 -14.51 -22.55 -9.22
N LYS A 204 -13.81 -22.07 -8.18
CA LYS A 204 -14.34 -22.02 -6.81
C LYS A 204 -15.13 -20.76 -6.48
N TYR A 205 -14.75 -19.61 -7.03
CA TYR A 205 -15.24 -18.30 -6.56
C TYR A 205 -15.97 -17.49 -7.64
N GLU A 206 -15.91 -17.88 -8.91
CA GLU A 206 -16.68 -17.21 -9.97
C GLU A 206 -18.18 -17.25 -9.68
N GLY A 207 -18.89 -16.14 -9.94
CA GLY A 207 -20.31 -15.99 -9.62
C GLY A 207 -20.64 -15.84 -8.12
N THR A 208 -19.68 -16.01 -7.22
CA THR A 208 -19.90 -15.84 -5.77
C THR A 208 -19.69 -14.39 -5.32
N ARG A 209 -20.36 -14.00 -4.23
CA ARG A 209 -20.13 -12.70 -3.57
C ARG A 209 -18.67 -12.51 -3.16
N LEU A 210 -18.06 -13.56 -2.60
CA LEU A 210 -16.67 -13.54 -2.16
C LEU A 210 -15.72 -13.36 -3.36
N GLY A 211 -16.01 -13.99 -4.51
CA GLY A 211 -15.26 -13.78 -5.75
C GLY A 211 -15.40 -12.36 -6.30
N ARG A 212 -16.60 -11.78 -6.29
CA ARG A 212 -16.80 -10.37 -6.68
C ARG A 212 -15.97 -9.41 -5.83
N GLN A 213 -15.85 -9.68 -4.53
CA GLN A 213 -15.05 -8.87 -3.61
C GLN A 213 -13.53 -9.13 -3.77
N GLU A 214 -13.10 -10.39 -3.65
CA GLU A 214 -11.69 -10.77 -3.57
C GLU A 214 -10.99 -10.87 -4.93
N LEU A 215 -11.75 -11.04 -6.03
CA LEU A 215 -11.21 -11.20 -7.38
C LEU A 215 -11.55 -10.02 -8.29
N ASN A 216 -12.79 -9.52 -8.28
CA ASN A 216 -13.22 -8.43 -9.17
C ASN A 216 -13.01 -7.04 -8.57
N ALA A 217 -12.57 -6.97 -7.31
CA ALA A 217 -12.39 -5.73 -6.57
C ALA A 217 -13.66 -4.87 -6.41
N GLU A 218 -14.84 -5.50 -6.33
CA GLU A 218 -16.11 -4.80 -6.13
C GLU A 218 -16.35 -4.51 -4.64
N ILE A 219 -16.71 -3.26 -4.31
CA ILE A 219 -17.28 -2.92 -3.00
C ILE A 219 -18.75 -3.32 -3.05
N LEU A 220 -19.15 -4.30 -2.26
CA LEU A 220 -20.52 -4.80 -2.23
C LEU A 220 -21.26 -4.21 -1.02
N ASP A 221 -22.21 -3.31 -1.28
CA ASP A 221 -22.92 -2.56 -0.23
C ASP A 221 -23.88 -3.42 0.61
N ASP A 222 -24.40 -4.53 0.08
CA ASP A 222 -25.46 -5.30 0.74
C ASP A 222 -24.93 -6.34 1.72
N LEU A 223 -24.96 -6.15 3.04
CA LEU A 223 -24.70 -7.26 3.97
C LEU A 223 -25.87 -8.27 3.91
N PRO A 224 -25.67 -9.55 3.50
CA PRO A 224 -26.72 -10.56 3.67
C PRO A 224 -26.86 -10.85 5.16
N GLY A 225 -27.99 -10.45 5.76
CA GLY A 225 -28.26 -10.64 7.20
C GLY A 225 -28.46 -9.35 8.01
N ALA A 226 -28.43 -8.17 7.38
CA ALA A 226 -28.93 -6.94 8.02
C ALA A 226 -30.47 -6.98 8.11
N LEU A 227 -31.00 -7.79 9.03
CA LEU A 227 -32.33 -7.57 9.58
C LEU A 227 -32.28 -6.27 10.37
N TRP A 228 -33.01 -5.28 9.88
CA TRP A 228 -33.25 -4.02 10.59
C TRP A 228 -33.96 -4.30 11.92
N THR A 229 -33.63 -3.53 12.95
CA THR A 229 -34.56 -3.19 14.04
C THR A 229 -35.35 -1.96 13.62
#